data_AF-A0A3D1A2M6-F1
#
_entry.id   AF-A0A3D1A2M6-F1
#
_cell.length_a   1.000
_cell.length_b   1.000
_cell.length_c   1.000
_cell.angle_alpha   90.00
_cell.angle_beta   90.00
_cell.angle_gamma   90.00
#
_symmetry.space_group_name_H-M   'P 1'
#
loop_
_entity.id
_entity.type
_entity.pdbx_description
1 polymer ?
#
loop_
_entity_poly.entity_id
_entity_poly.type
_entity_poly.pdbx_seq_one_letter_code
_entity_poly.pdbx_strand_id
1 'polypeptide(L)'
;MKNILILAVMLAACPAAALEIKSSVNAKGELEDDINLPFVNDPAAIGRWESVDFVAEPGDFDPAERARKGDLFFKELVLLPDGKSPSGWWTWTKGAVMHTNDRTASRYEIKKIGGAQYMFFEWKSGDYTIRHMKPQYYVLKKTASVRRDNINLPFRDDPAVVGEWASVDFVESPDKFSPAAKAWRGDLYLKELVFLPKGKGGKPWWTWTKGVVMHHGDKTASRYELKNIGGADYLFFEWKSGDYVFRGARPFYYVLRKK
;
A
#
# COMPACT_ATOMS: atom_id res chain seq x y z
N MET A 1 -9.46 60.42 -25.90
CA MET A 1 -9.87 59.50 -24.82
C MET A 1 -10.39 58.22 -25.45
N LYS A 2 -9.60 57.14 -25.46
CA LYS A 2 -10.01 55.80 -25.91
C LYS A 2 -9.88 54.88 -24.69
N ASN A 3 -11.00 54.53 -24.08
CA ASN A 3 -11.04 53.53 -23.02
C ASN A 3 -10.96 52.15 -23.66
N ILE A 4 -9.89 51.41 -23.35
CA ILE A 4 -9.78 49.98 -23.62
C ILE A 4 -10.42 49.28 -22.41
N LEU A 5 -11.58 48.66 -22.63
CA LEU A 5 -12.22 47.79 -21.65
C LEU A 5 -11.63 46.39 -21.83
N ILE A 6 -10.74 45.98 -20.90
CA ILE A 6 -10.24 44.60 -20.84
C ILE A 6 -11.34 43.75 -20.21
N LEU A 7 -11.99 42.92 -21.03
CA LEU A 7 -12.95 41.92 -20.57
C LEU A 7 -12.16 40.72 -20.03
N ALA A 8 -12.04 40.61 -18.71
CA ALA A 8 -11.50 39.42 -18.07
C ALA A 8 -12.55 38.30 -18.14
N VAL A 9 -12.32 37.32 -19.03
CA VAL A 9 -13.08 36.06 -19.03
C VAL A 9 -12.55 35.22 -17.87
N MET A 10 -13.29 35.20 -16.75
CA MET A 10 -13.11 34.16 -15.76
C MET A 10 -13.60 32.84 -16.38
N LEU A 11 -12.67 31.93 -16.70
CA LEU A 11 -13.02 30.53 -16.86
C LEU A 11 -13.50 30.02 -15.50
N ALA A 12 -14.82 29.91 -15.34
CA ALA A 12 -15.39 29.05 -14.31
C ALA A 12 -14.93 27.62 -14.63
N ALA A 13 -13.99 27.10 -13.84
CA ALA A 13 -13.68 25.68 -13.85
C ALA A 13 -14.97 24.94 -13.49
N CYS A 14 -15.53 24.19 -14.45
CA CYS A 14 -16.60 23.22 -14.16
C CYS A 14 -16.13 22.36 -12.96
N PRO A 15 -16.92 22.23 -11.89
CA PRO A 15 -16.66 21.21 -10.90
C PRO A 15 -16.68 19.88 -11.66
N ALA A 16 -15.62 19.08 -11.53
CA ALA A 16 -15.57 17.75 -12.12
C ALA A 16 -16.89 17.05 -11.83
N ALA A 17 -17.62 16.63 -12.87
CA ALA A 17 -18.87 15.91 -12.72
C ALA A 17 -18.65 14.76 -11.74
N ALA A 18 -19.51 14.66 -10.72
CA ALA A 18 -19.43 13.58 -9.75
C ALA A 18 -19.39 12.25 -10.50
N LEU A 19 -18.42 11.38 -10.18
CA LEU A 19 -18.24 10.08 -10.81
C LEU A 19 -19.57 9.33 -10.84
N GLU A 20 -20.12 9.08 -12.03
CA GLU A 20 -21.35 8.30 -12.17
C GLU A 20 -21.00 6.82 -11.99
N ILE A 21 -21.74 6.12 -11.10
CA ILE A 21 -21.61 4.68 -10.89
C ILE A 21 -22.99 4.12 -11.19
N LYS A 22 -23.09 3.32 -12.25
CA LYS A 22 -24.34 2.67 -12.65
C LYS A 22 -24.46 1.35 -11.93
N SER A 23 -25.68 0.99 -11.56
CA SER A 23 -25.98 -0.29 -10.92
C SER A 23 -27.08 -1.02 -11.68
N SER A 24 -27.04 -2.35 -11.66
CA SER A 24 -28.01 -3.22 -12.31
C SER A 24 -28.25 -4.47 -11.48
N VAL A 25 -29.42 -5.09 -11.63
CA VAL A 25 -29.73 -6.37 -10.99
C VAL A 25 -29.36 -7.52 -11.94
N ASN A 26 -28.54 -8.46 -11.47
CA ASN A 26 -28.12 -9.62 -12.25
C ASN A 26 -29.21 -10.70 -12.33
N ALA A 27 -28.96 -11.78 -13.07
CA ALA A 27 -29.92 -12.87 -13.26
C ALA A 27 -30.31 -13.62 -11.95
N LYS A 28 -29.55 -13.44 -10.86
CA LYS A 28 -29.82 -14.00 -9.54
C LYS A 28 -30.61 -13.05 -8.63
N GLY A 29 -30.92 -11.84 -9.09
CA GLY A 29 -31.57 -10.82 -8.28
C GLY A 29 -30.62 -9.99 -7.41
N GLU A 30 -29.30 -10.13 -7.59
CA GLU A 30 -28.29 -9.38 -6.83
C GLU A 30 -27.94 -8.07 -7.53
N LEU A 31 -27.75 -7.01 -6.76
CA LEU A 31 -27.30 -5.71 -7.25
C LEU A 31 -25.79 -5.73 -7.52
N GLU A 32 -25.40 -5.30 -8.71
CA GLU A 32 -24.02 -5.13 -9.15
C GLU A 32 -23.80 -3.70 -9.66
N ASP A 33 -22.61 -3.18 -9.46
CA ASP A 33 -22.17 -1.90 -10.01
C ASP A 33 -21.32 -2.09 -11.27
N ASP A 34 -21.29 -1.06 -12.10
CA ASP A 34 -20.25 -0.94 -13.13
C ASP A 34 -18.89 -0.65 -12.47
N ILE A 35 -18.00 -1.63 -12.58
CA ILE A 35 -16.63 -1.56 -12.05
C ILE A 35 -15.59 -1.23 -13.13
N ASN A 36 -16.01 -1.08 -14.40
CA ASN A 36 -15.12 -0.72 -15.51
C ASN A 36 -14.94 0.81 -15.61
N LEU A 37 -14.66 1.43 -14.48
CA LEU A 37 -14.51 2.88 -14.37
C LEU A 37 -13.12 3.30 -14.90
N PRO A 38 -13.02 4.39 -15.68
CA PRO A 38 -11.73 4.88 -16.14
C PRO A 38 -10.87 5.32 -14.96
N PHE A 39 -9.58 4.98 -15.01
CA PHE A 39 -8.66 5.35 -13.95
C PHE A 39 -8.36 6.85 -13.99
N VAL A 40 -8.63 7.51 -12.86
CA VAL A 40 -8.24 8.89 -12.55
C VAL A 40 -7.51 8.84 -11.23
N ASN A 41 -6.27 9.35 -11.20
CA ASN A 41 -5.47 9.35 -9.99
C ASN A 41 -6.01 10.34 -8.94
N ASP A 42 -6.04 9.92 -7.68
CA ASP A 42 -6.27 10.78 -6.51
C ASP A 42 -5.08 10.66 -5.54
N PRO A 43 -4.12 11.60 -5.59
CA PRO A 43 -2.99 11.59 -4.67
C PRO A 43 -3.37 11.60 -3.19
N ALA A 44 -4.52 12.18 -2.83
CA ALA A 44 -4.96 12.24 -1.44
C ALA A 44 -5.41 10.87 -0.92
N ALA A 45 -5.96 10.02 -1.81
CA ALA A 45 -6.44 8.68 -1.49
C ALA A 45 -5.31 7.68 -1.25
N ILE A 46 -4.14 7.87 -1.86
CA ILE A 46 -3.00 6.96 -1.72
C ILE A 46 -2.49 6.92 -0.28
N GLY A 47 -2.37 5.72 0.26
CA GLY A 47 -1.91 5.46 1.63
C GLY A 47 -2.73 4.39 2.33
N ARG A 48 -2.45 4.25 3.62
CA ARG A 48 -3.13 3.34 4.54
C ARG A 48 -4.16 4.09 5.38
N TRP A 49 -5.34 3.50 5.46
CA TRP A 49 -6.50 4.02 6.16
C TRP A 49 -7.01 2.97 7.14
N GLU A 50 -7.17 3.33 8.40
CA GLU A 50 -7.72 2.44 9.45
C GLU A 50 -9.14 2.84 9.81
N SER A 51 -10.01 1.86 9.97
CA SER A 51 -11.41 2.09 10.36
C SER A 51 -11.49 2.61 11.79
N VAL A 52 -12.09 3.79 11.95
CA VAL A 52 -12.28 4.46 13.24
C VAL A 52 -13.74 4.63 13.60
N ASP A 53 -14.67 4.55 12.66
CA ASP A 53 -16.10 4.55 12.97
C ASP A 53 -16.94 3.92 11.86
N PHE A 54 -18.24 3.78 12.09
CA PHE A 54 -19.23 3.37 11.10
C PHE A 54 -20.52 4.17 11.29
N VAL A 55 -20.86 4.98 10.30
CA VAL A 55 -21.92 6.01 10.38
C VAL A 55 -22.94 5.85 9.26
N ALA A 56 -24.18 6.30 9.48
CA ALA A 56 -25.22 6.23 8.46
C ALA A 56 -24.93 7.22 7.31
N GLU A 57 -24.53 8.44 7.65
CA GLU A 57 -24.12 9.47 6.69
C GLU A 57 -22.77 10.09 7.11
N PRO A 58 -21.97 10.63 6.18
CA PRO A 58 -20.69 11.28 6.50
C PRO A 58 -20.82 12.44 7.51
N GLY A 59 -21.99 13.08 7.59
CA GLY A 59 -22.26 14.18 8.51
C GLY A 59 -22.42 13.76 9.97
N ASP A 60 -22.65 12.48 10.25
CA ASP A 60 -22.87 11.97 11.60
C ASP A 60 -21.56 11.70 12.37
N PHE A 61 -20.41 11.83 11.70
CA PHE A 61 -19.12 11.54 12.30
C PHE A 61 -18.64 12.68 13.21
N ASP A 62 -18.43 12.35 14.48
CA ASP A 62 -17.70 13.18 15.43
C ASP A 62 -16.34 12.53 15.76
N PRO A 63 -15.20 13.18 15.50
CA PRO A 63 -13.89 12.63 15.87
C PRO A 63 -13.66 12.49 17.39
N ALA A 64 -14.45 13.17 18.22
CA ALA A 64 -14.38 13.07 19.68
C ALA A 64 -15.24 11.94 20.26
N GLU A 65 -16.26 11.47 19.53
CA GLU A 65 -17.21 10.45 19.98
C GLU A 65 -17.53 9.45 18.87
N ARG A 66 -17.29 8.16 19.11
CA ARG A 66 -17.59 7.11 18.12
C ARG A 66 -19.08 6.81 18.10
N ALA A 67 -19.69 6.86 16.92
CA ALA A 67 -21.08 6.49 16.70
C ALA A 67 -21.30 4.98 16.95
N ARG A 68 -20.43 4.12 16.40
CA ARG A 68 -20.52 2.67 16.60
C ARG A 68 -19.74 2.20 17.81
N LYS A 69 -20.44 1.59 18.77
CA LYS A 69 -19.85 0.87 19.90
C LYS A 69 -19.49 -0.56 19.50
N GLY A 70 -18.33 -1.04 19.94
CA GLY A 70 -17.83 -2.38 19.66
C GLY A 70 -16.90 -2.47 18.45
N ASP A 71 -16.60 -3.69 18.03
CA ASP A 71 -15.62 -3.94 16.97
C ASP A 71 -16.17 -3.64 15.57
N LEU A 72 -15.36 -2.91 14.80
CA LEU A 72 -15.59 -2.67 13.38
C LEU A 72 -15.18 -3.91 12.57
N PHE A 73 -16.04 -4.39 11.67
CA PHE A 73 -15.74 -5.57 10.85
C PHE A 73 -14.64 -5.28 9.82
N PHE A 74 -14.83 -4.22 9.04
CA PHE A 74 -13.80 -3.71 8.15
C PHE A 74 -12.74 -2.99 9.00
N LYS A 75 -11.47 -3.32 8.80
CA LYS A 75 -10.37 -2.83 9.63
C LYS A 75 -9.51 -1.81 8.90
N GLU A 76 -9.23 -2.05 7.63
CA GLU A 76 -8.20 -1.30 6.91
C GLU A 76 -8.46 -1.28 5.41
N LEU A 77 -8.10 -0.16 4.79
CA LEU A 77 -7.99 0.00 3.35
C LEU A 77 -6.60 0.55 3.00
N VAL A 78 -5.93 -0.07 2.03
CA VAL A 78 -4.67 0.45 1.47
C VAL A 78 -4.86 0.72 0.00
N LEU A 79 -4.71 1.98 -0.40
CA LEU A 79 -4.75 2.39 -1.80
C LEU A 79 -3.33 2.72 -2.26
N LEU A 80 -2.87 1.97 -3.26
CA LEU A 80 -1.56 2.12 -3.87
C LEU A 80 -1.66 2.94 -5.15
N PRO A 81 -0.55 3.54 -5.62
CA PRO A 81 -0.50 4.22 -6.91
C PRO A 81 -1.00 3.35 -8.07
N ASP A 82 -1.45 4.00 -9.14
CA ASP A 82 -1.92 3.37 -10.38
C ASP A 82 -3.17 2.49 -10.20
N GLY A 83 -4.05 2.85 -9.26
CA GLY A 83 -5.35 2.21 -9.07
C GLY A 83 -5.29 0.84 -8.37
N LYS A 84 -4.16 0.53 -7.71
CA LYS A 84 -3.88 -0.78 -7.12
C LYS A 84 -4.20 -0.82 -5.62
N SER A 85 -4.32 -2.03 -5.09
CA SER A 85 -4.39 -2.37 -3.66
C SER A 85 -3.51 -3.59 -3.40
N PRO A 86 -3.00 -3.84 -2.18
CA PRO A 86 -2.29 -5.08 -1.86
C PRO A 86 -3.13 -6.33 -2.11
N SER A 87 -4.45 -6.21 -1.96
CA SER A 87 -5.40 -7.25 -2.31
C SER A 87 -5.82 -7.11 -3.77
N GLY A 88 -5.49 -8.09 -4.61
CA GLY A 88 -5.73 -8.03 -6.06
C GLY A 88 -7.21 -7.98 -6.49
N TRP A 89 -8.14 -8.18 -5.56
CA TRP A 89 -9.59 -8.02 -5.79
C TRP A 89 -10.12 -6.62 -5.50
N TRP A 90 -9.27 -5.70 -5.02
CA TRP A 90 -9.60 -4.29 -4.87
C TRP A 90 -8.81 -3.44 -5.87
N THR A 91 -9.51 -2.57 -6.59
CA THR A 91 -8.91 -1.52 -7.43
C THR A 91 -9.57 -0.20 -7.12
N TRP A 92 -9.04 0.93 -7.60
CA TRP A 92 -9.64 2.23 -7.30
C TRP A 92 -9.40 3.27 -8.39
N THR A 93 -10.27 4.27 -8.40
CA THR A 93 -10.16 5.50 -9.18
C THR A 93 -10.57 6.67 -8.28
N LYS A 94 -10.38 7.92 -8.72
CA LYS A 94 -10.78 9.09 -7.94
C LYS A 94 -12.28 9.04 -7.61
N GLY A 95 -12.59 8.94 -6.32
CA GLY A 95 -13.96 8.89 -5.79
C GLY A 95 -14.61 7.50 -5.70
N ALA A 96 -13.95 6.40 -6.12
CA ALA A 96 -14.48 5.05 -5.94
C ALA A 96 -13.40 3.99 -5.72
N VAL A 97 -13.74 2.96 -4.92
CA VAL A 97 -12.98 1.72 -4.77
C VAL A 97 -13.85 0.57 -5.28
N MET A 98 -13.32 -0.22 -6.21
CA MET A 98 -14.02 -1.32 -6.84
C MET A 98 -13.58 -2.67 -6.26
N HIS A 99 -14.55 -3.52 -5.94
CA HIS A 99 -14.33 -4.90 -5.54
C HIS A 99 -14.72 -5.84 -6.70
N THR A 100 -13.75 -6.60 -7.23
CA THR A 100 -13.96 -7.36 -8.47
C THR A 100 -14.91 -8.54 -8.30
N ASN A 101 -14.90 -9.21 -7.14
CA ASN A 101 -15.69 -10.43 -6.94
C ASN A 101 -17.15 -10.09 -6.66
N ASP A 102 -17.39 -9.24 -5.67
CA ASP A 102 -18.72 -8.72 -5.33
C ASP A 102 -19.31 -7.75 -6.38
N ARG A 103 -18.50 -7.35 -7.37
CA ARG A 103 -18.87 -6.40 -8.43
C ARG A 103 -19.49 -5.11 -7.88
N THR A 104 -18.86 -4.53 -6.87
CA THR A 104 -19.29 -3.26 -6.26
C THR A 104 -18.28 -2.15 -6.55
N ALA A 105 -18.78 -0.94 -6.69
CA ALA A 105 -18.00 0.29 -6.78
C ALA A 105 -18.46 1.21 -5.65
N SER A 106 -17.68 1.21 -4.58
CA SER A 106 -17.95 1.92 -3.34
C SER A 106 -17.38 3.33 -3.40
N ARG A 107 -18.23 4.33 -3.23
CA ARG A 107 -17.80 5.74 -3.26
C ARG A 107 -16.90 6.06 -2.06
N TYR A 108 -16.01 7.02 -2.25
CA TYR A 108 -15.33 7.64 -1.12
C TYR A 108 -15.23 9.15 -1.23
N GLU A 109 -15.21 9.80 -0.07
CA GLU A 109 -14.89 11.21 0.08
C GLU A 109 -13.78 11.38 1.13
N ILE A 110 -12.81 12.27 0.88
CA ILE A 110 -11.73 12.56 1.82
C ILE A 110 -11.93 13.95 2.41
N LYS A 111 -12.00 14.05 3.74
CA LYS A 111 -12.10 15.31 4.48
C LYS A 111 -10.95 15.48 5.46
N LYS A 112 -10.60 16.73 5.75
CA LYS A 112 -9.70 17.10 6.84
C LYS A 112 -10.54 17.62 8.01
N ILE A 113 -10.47 16.94 9.15
CA ILE A 113 -11.23 17.28 10.36
C ILE A 113 -10.25 17.25 11.53
N GLY A 114 -10.18 18.32 12.33
CA GLY A 114 -9.28 18.39 13.49
C GLY A 114 -7.79 18.13 13.15
N GLY A 115 -7.35 18.50 11.94
CA GLY A 115 -5.97 18.28 11.48
C GLY A 115 -5.67 16.89 10.90
N ALA A 116 -6.53 15.89 11.12
CA ALA A 116 -6.40 14.55 10.56
C ALA A 116 -7.18 14.40 9.24
N GLN A 117 -6.77 13.47 8.39
CA GLN A 117 -7.49 13.11 7.18
C GLN A 117 -8.37 11.88 7.43
N TYR A 118 -9.62 11.97 7.00
CA TYR A 118 -10.62 10.91 7.08
C TYR A 118 -11.17 10.60 5.70
N MET A 119 -11.36 9.32 5.40
CA MET A 119 -12.05 8.82 4.24
C MET A 119 -13.40 8.26 4.68
N PHE A 120 -14.47 8.78 4.09
CA PHE A 120 -15.81 8.24 4.24
C PHE A 120 -16.03 7.25 3.12
N PHE A 121 -15.91 5.96 3.45
CA PHE A 121 -15.93 4.87 2.50
C PHE A 121 -17.28 4.17 2.54
N GLU A 122 -18.00 4.21 1.43
CA GLU A 122 -19.29 3.54 1.27
C GLU A 122 -19.12 2.03 1.43
N TRP A 123 -19.91 1.40 2.31
CA TRP A 123 -19.81 -0.02 2.59
C TRP A 123 -20.87 -0.81 1.83
N LYS A 124 -20.45 -1.39 0.70
CA LYS A 124 -21.29 -2.25 -0.14
C LYS A 124 -21.01 -3.72 0.16
N SER A 125 -21.79 -4.30 1.06
CA SER A 125 -21.75 -5.73 1.44
C SER A 125 -22.99 -6.48 0.94
N GLY A 126 -23.24 -7.69 1.45
CA GLY A 126 -24.48 -8.43 1.21
C GLY A 126 -25.76 -7.64 1.54
N ASP A 127 -25.71 -6.71 2.49
CA ASP A 127 -26.85 -5.82 2.76
C ASP A 127 -27.17 -4.92 1.54
N TYR A 128 -26.15 -4.51 0.80
CA TYR A 128 -26.31 -3.77 -0.45
C TYR A 128 -26.66 -4.72 -1.61
N THR A 129 -25.84 -5.74 -1.85
CA THR A 129 -25.95 -6.57 -3.06
C THR A 129 -27.17 -7.49 -3.02
N ILE A 130 -27.51 -8.07 -1.87
CA ILE A 130 -28.59 -9.07 -1.74
C ILE A 130 -29.87 -8.44 -1.19
N ARG A 131 -29.76 -7.55 -0.20
CA ARG A 131 -30.93 -6.94 0.48
C ARG A 131 -31.31 -5.56 -0.07
N HIS A 132 -30.54 -5.05 -1.03
CA HIS A 132 -30.77 -3.77 -1.72
C HIS A 132 -30.89 -2.57 -0.74
N MET A 133 -30.22 -2.67 0.40
CA MET A 133 -30.19 -1.60 1.40
C MET A 133 -29.25 -0.48 0.96
N LYS A 134 -29.61 0.76 1.32
CA LYS A 134 -28.70 1.90 1.15
C LYS A 134 -27.41 1.65 1.96
N PRO A 135 -26.22 1.78 1.34
CA PRO A 135 -24.96 1.64 2.06
C PRO A 135 -24.79 2.68 3.17
N GLN A 136 -24.12 2.26 4.23
CA GLN A 136 -23.59 3.12 5.28
C GLN A 136 -22.08 3.32 5.08
N TYR A 137 -21.42 4.13 5.90
CA TYR A 137 -20.04 4.54 5.68
C TYR A 137 -19.12 4.05 6.78
N TYR A 138 -18.04 3.38 6.40
CA TYR A 138 -16.87 3.31 7.27
C TYR A 138 -16.16 4.65 7.24
N VAL A 139 -15.85 5.17 8.43
CA VAL A 139 -14.95 6.31 8.58
C VAL A 139 -13.56 5.76 8.78
N LEU A 140 -12.65 6.04 7.85
CA LEU A 140 -11.27 5.56 7.89
C LEU A 140 -10.32 6.75 8.14
N LYS A 141 -9.41 6.64 9.11
CA LYS A 141 -8.39 7.66 9.38
C LYS A 141 -7.10 7.31 8.65
N LYS A 142 -6.47 8.29 7.99
CA LYS A 142 -5.17 8.08 7.33
C LYS A 142 -4.07 7.87 8.38
N THR A 143 -3.33 6.77 8.29
CA THR A 143 -2.27 6.44 9.27
C THR A 143 -0.87 6.41 8.67
N ALA A 144 -0.74 6.14 7.36
CA ALA A 144 0.56 6.11 6.71
C ALA A 144 0.46 6.49 5.23
N SER A 145 1.51 7.12 4.72
CA SER A 145 1.75 7.30 3.28
C SER A 145 2.54 6.11 2.73
N VAL A 146 2.42 5.85 1.43
CA VAL A 146 3.25 4.84 0.75
C VAL A 146 4.70 5.32 0.71
N ARG A 147 5.60 4.60 1.36
CA ARG A 147 7.05 4.86 1.32
C ARG A 147 7.64 4.36 0.01
N ARG A 148 8.54 5.15 -0.55
CA ARG A 148 9.38 4.78 -1.69
C ARG A 148 10.79 5.27 -1.42
N ASP A 149 11.77 4.43 -1.69
CA ASP A 149 13.18 4.79 -1.58
C ASP A 149 13.70 5.27 -2.94
N ASN A 150 14.83 5.99 -2.91
CA ASN A 150 15.56 6.26 -4.14
C ASN A 150 16.26 4.98 -4.64
N ILE A 151 15.82 4.47 -5.79
CA ILE A 151 16.43 3.30 -6.45
C ILE A 151 17.28 3.67 -7.68
N ASN A 152 17.44 4.96 -7.97
CA ASN A 152 18.31 5.45 -9.04
C ASN A 152 19.74 5.61 -8.51
N LEU A 153 20.33 4.50 -8.05
CA LEU A 153 21.66 4.49 -7.48
C LEU A 153 22.70 4.09 -8.54
N PRO A 154 23.87 4.75 -8.60
CA PRO A 154 24.92 4.35 -9.53
C PRO A 154 25.44 2.95 -9.15
N PHE A 155 25.70 2.14 -10.18
CA PHE A 155 26.28 0.82 -9.96
C PHE A 155 27.73 0.93 -9.46
N ARG A 156 28.01 0.25 -8.36
CA ARG A 156 29.33 0.00 -7.80
C ARG A 156 29.41 -1.49 -7.52
N ASP A 157 30.44 -2.12 -8.06
CA ASP A 157 30.61 -3.56 -7.94
C ASP A 157 30.99 -3.95 -6.51
N ASP A 158 30.59 -5.17 -6.13
CA ASP A 158 30.96 -5.81 -4.86
C ASP A 158 31.15 -7.32 -5.10
N PRO A 159 32.35 -7.74 -5.56
CA PRO A 159 32.57 -9.13 -5.91
C PRO A 159 32.32 -10.11 -4.73
N ALA A 160 32.43 -9.65 -3.48
CA ALA A 160 32.26 -10.51 -2.31
C ALA A 160 30.81 -11.01 -2.15
N VAL A 161 29.83 -10.22 -2.59
CA VAL A 161 28.39 -10.55 -2.47
C VAL A 161 27.91 -11.52 -3.56
N VAL A 162 28.63 -11.61 -4.67
CA VAL A 162 28.24 -12.44 -5.83
C VAL A 162 28.14 -13.91 -5.42
N GLY A 163 27.05 -14.55 -5.85
CA GLY A 163 26.72 -15.94 -5.52
C GLY A 163 25.32 -16.10 -4.94
N GLU A 164 25.07 -17.29 -4.40
CA GLU A 164 23.82 -17.67 -3.77
C GLU A 164 23.94 -17.65 -2.24
N TRP A 165 22.92 -17.12 -1.58
CA TRP A 165 22.84 -17.02 -0.13
C TRP A 165 21.53 -17.66 0.35
N ALA A 166 21.62 -18.54 1.34
CA ALA A 166 20.47 -19.20 1.95
C ALA A 166 20.12 -18.54 3.28
N SER A 167 18.84 -18.24 3.51
CA SER A 167 18.39 -17.63 4.76
C SER A 167 18.44 -18.62 5.91
N VAL A 168 19.07 -18.22 7.01
CA VAL A 168 19.27 -19.04 8.22
C VAL A 168 18.55 -18.47 9.43
N ASP A 169 18.29 -17.15 9.47
CA ASP A 169 17.57 -16.50 10.57
C ASP A 169 16.88 -15.20 10.13
N PHE A 170 16.07 -14.63 11.02
CA PHE A 170 15.44 -13.33 10.86
C PHE A 170 15.46 -12.58 12.20
N VAL A 171 16.13 -11.44 12.23
CA VAL A 171 16.46 -10.70 13.46
C VAL A 171 16.01 -9.24 13.36
N GLU A 172 15.70 -8.62 14.50
CA GLU A 172 15.33 -7.19 14.53
C GLU A 172 16.49 -6.28 14.08
N SER A 173 17.72 -6.64 14.43
CA SER A 173 18.94 -5.94 14.04
C SER A 173 20.11 -6.92 13.92
N PRO A 174 21.16 -6.60 13.13
CA PRO A 174 22.31 -7.50 12.96
C PRO A 174 22.95 -7.97 14.26
N ASP A 175 23.01 -7.11 15.29
CA ASP A 175 23.64 -7.41 16.59
C ASP A 175 22.84 -8.41 17.45
N LYS A 176 21.61 -8.76 17.05
CA LYS A 176 20.78 -9.78 17.72
C LYS A 176 21.00 -11.18 17.15
N PHE A 177 21.78 -11.32 16.08
CA PHE A 177 22.08 -12.62 15.52
C PHE A 177 23.09 -13.40 16.36
N SER A 178 22.81 -14.68 16.56
CA SER A 178 23.75 -15.64 17.12
C SER A 178 23.78 -16.89 16.23
N PRO A 179 24.95 -17.33 15.75
CA PRO A 179 25.03 -18.57 14.96
C PRO A 179 24.67 -19.82 15.80
N ALA A 180 24.75 -19.73 17.12
CA ALA A 180 24.43 -20.83 18.03
C ALA A 180 22.94 -20.95 18.35
N ALA A 181 22.13 -19.92 18.09
CA ALA A 181 20.72 -19.90 18.46
C ALA A 181 19.90 -19.07 17.47
N LYS A 182 18.92 -19.72 16.85
CA LYS A 182 18.00 -19.07 15.91
C LYS A 182 17.01 -18.15 16.65
N ALA A 183 16.94 -16.88 16.26
CA ALA A 183 16.00 -15.92 16.81
C ALA A 183 14.57 -16.16 16.30
N TRP A 184 14.40 -16.40 15.00
CA TRP A 184 13.09 -16.59 14.40
C TRP A 184 12.62 -18.04 14.48
N ARG A 185 11.51 -18.26 15.20
CA ARG A 185 10.94 -19.60 15.42
C ARG A 185 10.06 -20.08 14.27
N GLY A 186 9.58 -19.19 13.41
CA GLY A 186 8.71 -19.54 12.29
C GLY A 186 9.48 -19.92 11.02
N ASP A 187 8.70 -20.11 9.96
CA ASP A 187 9.25 -20.24 8.61
C ASP A 187 9.76 -18.90 8.10
N LEU A 188 10.93 -18.95 7.47
CA LEU A 188 11.52 -17.80 6.79
C LEU A 188 10.83 -17.63 5.43
N TYR A 189 10.22 -16.46 5.16
CA TYR A 189 9.54 -16.22 3.88
C TYR A 189 10.56 -16.11 2.74
N LEU A 190 11.60 -15.30 2.93
CA LEU A 190 12.74 -15.28 2.04
C LEU A 190 13.58 -16.54 2.30
N LYS A 191 13.68 -17.43 1.31
CA LYS A 191 14.51 -18.64 1.42
C LYS A 191 15.93 -18.41 0.93
N GLU A 192 16.07 -17.63 -0.13
CA GLU A 192 17.36 -17.39 -0.76
C GLU A 192 17.43 -16.00 -1.39
N LEU A 193 18.66 -15.51 -1.55
CA LEU A 193 18.99 -14.29 -2.27
C LEU A 193 20.19 -14.57 -3.17
N VAL A 194 20.07 -14.19 -4.45
CA VAL A 194 21.10 -14.45 -5.45
C VAL A 194 21.59 -13.12 -6.03
N PHE A 195 22.90 -12.93 -6.01
CA PHE A 195 23.59 -11.79 -6.60
C PHE A 195 24.35 -12.27 -7.83
N LEU A 196 23.92 -11.81 -9.00
CA LEU A 196 24.57 -12.07 -10.28
C LEU A 196 25.53 -10.92 -10.64
N PRO A 197 26.56 -11.17 -11.46
CA PRO A 197 27.49 -10.13 -11.90
C PRO A 197 26.79 -8.92 -12.54
N LYS A 198 27.46 -7.77 -12.48
CA LYS A 198 27.00 -6.50 -13.08
C LYS A 198 25.66 -6.01 -12.51
N GLY A 199 25.45 -6.20 -11.21
CA GLY A 199 24.33 -5.61 -10.48
C GLY A 199 22.97 -6.29 -10.70
N LYS A 200 22.93 -7.49 -11.28
CA LYS A 200 21.68 -8.23 -11.49
C LYS A 200 21.34 -9.08 -10.26
N GLY A 201 20.07 -9.13 -9.85
CA GLY A 201 19.60 -10.09 -8.85
C GLY A 201 19.11 -11.40 -9.49
N GLY A 202 18.83 -12.40 -8.67
CA GLY A 202 18.22 -13.67 -9.11
C GLY A 202 16.76 -13.56 -9.58
N LYS A 203 16.12 -12.41 -9.39
CA LYS A 203 14.76 -12.11 -9.86
C LYS A 203 14.78 -10.86 -10.73
N PRO A 204 13.91 -10.76 -11.76
CA PRO A 204 13.95 -9.64 -12.70
C PRO A 204 13.58 -8.29 -12.08
N TRP A 205 12.87 -8.29 -10.96
CA TRP A 205 12.54 -7.08 -10.18
C TRP A 205 13.63 -6.69 -9.17
N TRP A 206 14.73 -7.44 -9.07
CA TRP A 206 15.86 -7.13 -8.19
C TRP A 206 17.13 -6.77 -8.97
N THR A 207 17.76 -5.68 -8.53
CA THR A 207 19.11 -5.27 -8.94
C THR A 207 19.89 -4.89 -7.69
N TRP A 208 21.21 -4.79 -7.78
CA TRP A 208 22.04 -4.42 -6.64
C TRP A 208 23.21 -3.51 -7.06
N THR A 209 23.68 -2.77 -6.07
CA THR A 209 24.94 -2.01 -6.07
C THR A 209 25.59 -2.24 -4.71
N LYS A 210 26.87 -1.92 -4.54
CA LYS A 210 27.58 -2.14 -3.28
C LYS A 210 26.78 -1.62 -2.07
N GLY A 211 26.45 -2.53 -1.15
CA GLY A 211 25.69 -2.29 0.08
C GLY A 211 24.17 -2.17 -0.06
N VAL A 212 23.57 -2.29 -1.26
CA VAL A 212 22.12 -2.11 -1.46
C VAL A 212 21.55 -3.07 -2.52
N VAL A 213 20.40 -3.69 -2.23
CA VAL A 213 19.51 -4.35 -3.19
C VAL A 213 18.29 -3.47 -3.44
N MET A 214 17.92 -3.28 -4.70
CA MET A 214 16.80 -2.45 -5.13
C MET A 214 15.67 -3.32 -5.67
N HIS A 215 14.44 -3.10 -5.20
CA HIS A 215 13.22 -3.72 -5.70
C HIS A 215 12.47 -2.77 -6.64
N HIS A 216 12.39 -3.09 -7.93
CA HIS A 216 11.82 -2.20 -8.96
C HIS A 216 10.30 -2.09 -8.91
N GLY A 217 9.60 -3.12 -8.42
CA GLY A 217 8.15 -3.09 -8.16
C GLY A 217 7.81 -2.19 -6.97
N ASP A 218 8.23 -2.58 -5.78
CA ASP A 218 7.96 -1.87 -4.51
C ASP A 218 8.70 -0.54 -4.35
N LYS A 219 9.69 -0.25 -5.22
CA LYS A 219 10.54 0.94 -5.16
C LYS A 219 11.26 1.06 -3.81
N THR A 220 11.84 -0.03 -3.33
CA THR A 220 12.63 -0.07 -2.09
C THR A 220 14.11 -0.27 -2.38
N ALA A 221 14.95 0.26 -1.49
CA ALA A 221 16.41 0.14 -1.52
C ALA A 221 16.86 -0.43 -0.16
N SER A 222 16.99 -1.75 -0.11
CA SER A 222 17.33 -2.52 1.08
C SER A 222 18.84 -2.63 1.26
N ARG A 223 19.36 -2.24 2.43
CA ARG A 223 20.78 -2.39 2.74
C ARG A 223 21.17 -3.86 2.88
N TYR A 224 22.42 -4.17 2.54
CA TYR A 224 23.05 -5.40 2.99
C TYR A 224 24.43 -5.13 3.61
N GLU A 225 24.82 -6.00 4.53
CA GLU A 225 26.14 -6.01 5.17
C GLU A 225 26.69 -7.43 5.20
N LEU A 226 27.98 -7.59 4.90
CA LEU A 226 28.70 -8.85 5.04
C LEU A 226 29.47 -8.85 6.36
N LYS A 227 29.35 -9.93 7.14
CA LYS A 227 30.15 -10.15 8.35
C LYS A 227 30.71 -11.57 8.36
N ASN A 228 31.97 -11.72 8.77
CA ASN A 228 32.55 -13.02 9.09
C ASN A 228 32.38 -13.27 10.60
N ILE A 229 31.69 -14.35 10.96
CA ILE A 229 31.41 -14.71 12.36
C ILE A 229 31.80 -16.18 12.53
N GLY A 230 32.82 -16.44 13.36
CA GLY A 230 33.31 -17.80 13.59
C GLY A 230 33.84 -18.49 12.32
N GLY A 231 34.44 -17.73 11.39
CA GLY A 231 35.00 -18.24 10.14
C GLY A 231 33.97 -18.46 9.02
N ALA A 232 32.69 -18.19 9.25
CA ALA A 232 31.65 -18.25 8.22
C ALA A 232 31.19 -16.85 7.80
N ASP A 233 30.93 -16.67 6.51
CA ASP A 233 30.41 -15.42 5.97
C ASP A 233 28.88 -15.39 6.04
N TYR A 234 28.37 -14.30 6.61
CA TYR A 234 26.95 -14.00 6.73
C TYR A 234 26.62 -12.70 6.00
N LEU A 235 25.46 -12.69 5.35
CA LEU A 235 24.86 -11.52 4.74
C LEU A 235 23.64 -11.11 5.56
N PHE A 236 23.66 -9.89 6.08
CA PHE A 236 22.54 -9.27 6.77
C PHE A 236 21.78 -8.43 5.77
N PHE A 237 20.58 -8.85 5.40
CA PHE A 237 19.76 -8.20 4.40
C PHE A 237 18.57 -7.49 5.04
N GLU A 238 18.53 -6.16 4.94
CA GLU A 238 17.41 -5.33 5.41
C GLU A 238 16.13 -5.66 4.64
N TRP A 239 15.12 -6.18 5.31
CA TRP A 239 13.87 -6.60 4.71
C TRP A 239 12.82 -5.48 4.71
N LYS A 240 12.68 -4.82 3.56
CA LYS A 240 11.67 -3.80 3.31
C LYS A 240 10.45 -4.42 2.61
N SER A 241 9.55 -4.98 3.41
CA SER A 241 8.30 -5.60 2.96
C SER A 241 7.17 -4.59 2.71
N GLY A 242 5.99 -5.08 2.35
CA GLY A 242 4.76 -4.29 2.38
C GLY A 242 4.49 -3.57 3.70
N ASP A 243 4.90 -4.15 4.83
CA ASP A 243 4.76 -3.50 6.14
C ASP A 243 5.63 -2.25 6.25
N TYR A 244 6.82 -2.27 5.64
CA TYR A 244 7.63 -1.06 5.49
C TYR A 244 6.98 -0.06 4.53
N VAL A 245 6.56 -0.53 3.35
CA VAL A 245 6.06 0.32 2.26
C VAL A 245 4.76 1.02 2.62
N PHE A 246 3.76 0.31 3.16
CA PHE A 246 2.43 0.87 3.38
C PHE A 246 1.91 0.78 4.83
N ARG A 247 2.56 0.03 5.74
CA ARG A 247 2.19 0.03 7.18
C ARG A 247 3.11 0.87 8.06
N GLY A 248 4.18 1.44 7.49
CA GLY A 248 5.10 2.29 8.23
C GLY A 248 6.02 1.55 9.21
N ALA A 249 6.09 0.22 9.16
CA ALA A 249 6.94 -0.58 10.03
C ALA A 249 8.44 -0.28 9.80
N ARG A 250 9.27 -0.58 10.81
CA ARG A 250 10.72 -0.61 10.65
C ARG A 250 11.14 -1.96 10.07
N PRO A 251 12.11 -2.02 9.14
CA PRO A 251 12.57 -3.26 8.57
C PRO A 251 13.36 -4.07 9.62
N PHE A 252 13.23 -5.39 9.53
CA PHE A 252 14.06 -6.38 10.22
C PHE A 252 15.11 -6.90 9.23
N TYR A 253 15.97 -7.83 9.64
CA TYR A 253 17.05 -8.35 8.82
C TYR A 253 16.93 -9.85 8.63
N TYR A 254 16.93 -10.30 7.37
CA TYR A 254 17.27 -11.68 7.08
C TYR A 254 18.76 -11.87 7.29
N VAL A 255 19.12 -12.95 7.96
CA VAL A 255 20.51 -13.40 8.03
C VAL A 255 20.65 -14.56 7.07
N LEU A 256 21.56 -14.43 6.11
CA LEU A 256 21.81 -15.43 5.10
C LEU A 256 23.26 -15.92 5.18
N ARG A 257 23.48 -17.19 4.85
CA ARG A 257 24.80 -17.80 4.76
C ARG A 257 25.09 -18.14 3.30
N LYS A 258 26.33 -17.94 2.86
CA LYS A 258 26.75 -18.29 1.50
C LYS A 258 26.62 -19.80 1.28
N LYS A 259 26.06 -20.21 0.14
CA LYS A 259 26.00 -21.62 -0.28
C LYS A 259 27.37 -22.12 -0.75
#